data_AF-A0AAD1B9M2-F1
#
_entry.id   AF-A0AAD1B9M2-F1
#
_cell.length_a   1.000
_cell.length_b   1.000
_cell.length_c   1.000
_cell.angle_alpha   90.00
_cell.angle_beta   90.00
_cell.angle_gamma   90.00
#
_symmetry.space_group_name_H-M   'P 1'
#
loop_
_entity.id
_entity.type
_entity.pdbx_description
1 polymer ?
#
loop_
_entity_poly.entity_id
_entity_poly.type
_entity_poly.pdbx_seq_one_letter_code
_entity_poly.pdbx_strand_id
1 'polypeptide(L)'
;MSTLDEEDRREYYRIEDAIALEISPLSAHDAASKEVLQDESPLFNLLSELHLSEFESQHLLRQVSERDRTLASYLKAMNKRIDLLSQVVAQTVFGKFGEPQRVILSEGGIEFNHHLSYAKGSHLAVKLLLMPQALGLLLRAKVIHCEPQSFGTFEIGTEFEALTDAQRQLLARYILQKQAQQRRQAREQSDPAAG
;
A
#
# COMPACT_ATOMS: atom_id res chain seq x y z
N MET A 1 -20.20 -2.53 -20.99
CA MET A 1 -19.40 -3.18 -19.93
C MET A 1 -20.25 -4.30 -19.37
N SER A 2 -19.71 -5.51 -19.28
CA SER A 2 -20.47 -6.65 -18.78
C SER A 2 -20.65 -6.50 -17.28
N THR A 3 -21.84 -6.81 -16.74
CA THR A 3 -22.10 -6.83 -15.29
C THR A 3 -21.16 -7.76 -14.53
N LEU A 4 -20.58 -8.75 -15.23
CA LEU A 4 -19.56 -9.66 -14.72
C LEU A 4 -18.23 -8.95 -14.38
N ASP A 5 -17.82 -7.94 -15.16
CA ASP A 5 -16.60 -7.16 -14.87
C ASP A 5 -16.78 -6.25 -13.65
N GLU A 6 -18.02 -5.84 -13.35
CA GLU A 6 -18.33 -5.08 -12.13
C GLU A 6 -18.40 -5.96 -10.89
N GLU A 7 -18.86 -7.21 -11.02
CA GLU A 7 -18.90 -8.20 -9.94
C GLU A 7 -17.50 -8.72 -9.58
N ASP A 8 -16.64 -9.03 -10.56
CA ASP A 8 -15.26 -9.47 -10.31
C ASP A 8 -14.44 -8.38 -9.57
N ARG A 9 -14.71 -7.10 -9.84
CA ARG A 9 -14.08 -5.97 -9.12
C ARG A 9 -14.60 -5.83 -7.68
N ARG A 10 -15.72 -6.46 -7.34
CA ARG A 10 -16.28 -6.49 -5.97
C ARG A 10 -15.77 -7.67 -5.13
N GLU A 11 -14.99 -8.58 -5.70
CA GLU A 11 -14.40 -9.70 -4.95
C GLU A 11 -13.28 -9.27 -3.98
N TYR A 12 -12.69 -8.10 -4.18
CA TYR A 12 -11.67 -7.57 -3.28
C TYR A 12 -12.26 -6.85 -2.09
N TYR A 13 -11.75 -7.22 -0.91
CA TYR A 13 -12.03 -6.50 0.33
C TYR A 13 -11.49 -5.07 0.26
N ARG A 14 -12.27 -4.10 0.76
CA ARG A 14 -11.94 -2.67 0.80
C ARG A 14 -11.82 -2.17 2.23
N ILE A 15 -10.85 -1.30 2.47
CA ILE A 15 -10.72 -0.55 3.72
C ILE A 15 -10.77 0.94 3.43
N GLU A 16 -11.31 1.71 4.37
CA GLU A 16 -11.03 3.13 4.48
C GLU A 16 -9.77 3.33 5.32
N ASP A 17 -8.87 4.20 4.86
CA ASP A 17 -7.66 4.56 5.61
C ASP A 17 -7.25 6.01 5.34
N ALA A 18 -6.39 6.56 6.21
CA ALA A 18 -5.73 7.85 6.01
C ALA A 18 -4.23 7.60 5.81
N ILE A 19 -3.74 7.85 4.60
CA ILE A 19 -2.39 7.47 4.19
C ILE A 19 -1.62 8.63 3.59
N ALA A 20 -0.29 8.56 3.66
CA ALA A 20 0.58 9.43 2.87
C ALA A 20 0.54 8.93 1.41
N LEU A 21 0.06 9.80 0.51
CA LEU A 21 -0.19 9.49 -0.88
C LEU A 21 0.28 10.63 -1.78
N GLU A 22 1.04 10.28 -2.82
CA GLU A 22 1.45 11.17 -3.89
C GLU A 22 1.10 10.52 -5.24
N ILE A 23 0.56 11.34 -6.15
CA ILE A 23 0.05 10.90 -7.46
C ILE A 23 0.79 11.66 -8.54
N SER A 24 1.34 10.93 -9.51
CA SER A 24 1.98 11.53 -10.69
C SER A 24 1.52 10.85 -11.98
N PRO A 25 1.29 11.60 -13.07
CA PRO A 25 0.96 10.99 -14.35
C PRO A 25 2.16 10.23 -14.92
N LEU A 26 1.91 9.05 -15.48
CA LEU A 26 2.95 8.27 -16.16
C LEU A 26 3.04 8.63 -17.64
N SER A 27 4.26 8.61 -18.17
CA SER A 27 4.47 8.63 -19.61
C SER A 27 3.95 7.33 -20.25
N ALA A 28 3.66 7.36 -21.56
CA ALA A 28 3.26 6.15 -22.28
C ALA A 28 4.34 5.06 -22.23
N HIS A 29 5.62 5.44 -22.14
CA HIS A 29 6.73 4.51 -22.00
C HIS A 29 6.70 3.81 -20.62
N ASP A 30 6.58 4.57 -19.54
CA ASP A 30 6.57 4.01 -18.18
C ASP A 30 5.32 3.19 -17.89
N ALA A 31 4.19 3.57 -18.48
CA ALA A 31 2.95 2.82 -18.42
C ALA A 31 3.06 1.46 -19.13
N ALA A 32 3.78 1.38 -20.25
CA ALA A 32 3.99 0.14 -21.00
C ALA A 32 5.16 -0.71 -20.46
N SER A 33 6.05 -0.12 -19.66
CA SER A 33 7.20 -0.81 -19.09
C SER A 33 6.78 -1.84 -18.04
N LYS A 34 7.47 -2.98 -18.03
CA LYS A 34 7.34 -4.02 -17.00
C LYS A 34 8.36 -3.87 -15.87
N GLU A 35 9.28 -2.91 -15.98
CA GLU A 35 10.28 -2.67 -14.96
C GLU A 35 9.65 -2.08 -13.70
N VAL A 36 10.26 -2.29 -12.54
CA VAL A 36 9.78 -1.68 -11.29
C VAL A 36 9.95 -0.17 -11.38
N LEU A 37 8.89 0.59 -11.06
CA LEU A 37 8.98 2.05 -11.00
C LEU A 37 10.00 2.49 -9.94
N GLN A 38 10.72 3.57 -10.24
CA GLN A 38 11.64 4.21 -9.30
C GLN A 38 11.14 5.62 -9.00
N ASP A 39 11.13 5.98 -7.71
CA ASP A 39 10.87 7.34 -7.25
C ASP A 39 12.13 8.20 -7.43
N GLU A 40 11.95 9.52 -7.52
CA GLU A 40 13.10 10.44 -7.49
C GLU A 40 13.84 10.42 -6.15
N SER A 41 13.18 10.03 -5.06
CA SER A 41 13.80 9.88 -3.75
C SER A 41 14.48 8.52 -3.61
N PRO A 42 15.83 8.48 -3.52
CA PRO A 42 16.55 7.22 -3.30
C PRO A 42 16.15 6.57 -1.97
N LEU A 43 15.79 7.40 -0.97
CA LEU A 43 15.39 6.93 0.35
C LEU A 43 14.05 6.18 0.31
N PHE A 44 13.10 6.62 -0.53
CA PHE A 44 11.83 5.91 -0.73
C PHE A 44 12.05 4.56 -1.45
N ASN A 45 12.92 4.55 -2.47
CA ASN A 45 13.25 3.33 -3.20
C ASN A 45 13.89 2.29 -2.28
N LEU A 46 14.86 2.69 -1.45
CA LEU A 46 15.48 1.81 -0.45
C LEU A 46 14.47 1.27 0.57
N LEU A 47 13.53 2.10 1.04
CA LEU A 47 12.47 1.65 1.94
C LEU A 47 11.56 0.60 1.29
N SER A 48 11.19 0.82 0.03
CA SER A 48 10.36 -0.12 -0.74
C SER A 48 11.08 -1.45 -0.98
N GLU A 49 12.35 -1.40 -1.39
CA GLU A 49 13.21 -2.57 -1.60
C GLU A 49 13.41 -3.35 -0.30
N LEU A 50 13.61 -2.66 0.83
CA LEU A 50 13.76 -3.30 2.14
C LEU A 50 12.54 -4.15 2.50
N HIS A 51 11.33 -3.63 2.31
CA HIS A 51 10.10 -4.38 2.61
C HIS A 51 9.85 -5.56 1.66
N LEU A 52 10.23 -5.42 0.39
CA LEU A 52 10.18 -6.54 -0.56
C LEU A 52 11.16 -7.65 -0.16
N SER A 53 12.41 -7.28 0.16
CA SER A 53 13.44 -8.22 0.62
C SER A 53 13.05 -8.92 1.93
N GLU A 54 12.49 -8.17 2.89
CA GLU A 54 11.97 -8.72 4.13
C GLU A 54 10.89 -9.76 3.85
N PHE A 55 9.94 -9.43 2.95
CA PHE A 55 8.83 -10.30 2.57
C PHE A 55 9.32 -11.62 1.93
N GLU A 56 10.24 -11.54 0.97
CA GLU A 56 10.79 -12.70 0.26
C GLU A 56 11.58 -13.63 1.20
N SER A 57 12.26 -13.06 2.20
CA SER A 57 13.06 -13.83 3.16
C SER A 57 12.25 -14.65 4.17
N GLN A 58 10.93 -14.37 4.33
CA GLN A 58 10.12 -14.97 5.40
C GLN A 58 10.04 -16.48 5.32
N HIS A 59 10.00 -17.06 4.12
CA HIS A 59 9.96 -18.51 3.97
C HIS A 59 11.27 -19.17 4.41
N LEU A 60 12.42 -18.55 4.12
CA LEU A 60 13.72 -19.05 4.54
C LEU A 60 13.84 -19.07 6.07
N LEU A 61 13.35 -18.02 6.74
CA LEU A 61 13.33 -17.98 8.20
C LEU A 61 12.45 -19.09 8.81
N ARG A 62 11.35 -19.48 8.15
CA ARG A 62 10.54 -20.64 8.57
C ARG A 62 11.34 -21.94 8.47
N GLN A 63 12.04 -22.16 7.36
CA GLN A 63 12.89 -23.35 7.18
C GLN A 63 14.04 -23.40 8.20
N VAL A 64 14.66 -22.25 8.52
CA VAL A 64 15.69 -22.19 9.58
C VAL A 64 15.09 -22.53 10.94
N SER A 65 13.88 -22.05 11.24
CA SER A 65 13.19 -22.32 12.51
C SER A 65 12.86 -23.80 12.72
N GLU A 66 12.66 -24.56 11.66
CA GLU A 66 12.45 -26.02 11.73
C GLU A 66 13.73 -26.77 12.09
N ARG A 67 14.90 -26.24 11.70
CA ARG A 67 16.22 -26.87 11.92
C ARG A 67 16.88 -26.42 13.23
N ASP A 68 16.86 -25.13 13.51
CA ASP A 68 17.51 -24.52 14.68
C ASP A 68 16.69 -23.34 15.20
N ARG A 69 16.04 -23.56 16.35
CA ARG A 69 15.20 -22.55 17.00
C ARG A 69 16.02 -21.40 17.59
N THR A 70 17.24 -21.65 18.05
CA THR A 70 18.10 -20.63 18.65
C THR A 70 18.60 -19.67 17.58
N LEU A 71 19.11 -20.20 16.47
CA LEU A 71 19.51 -19.41 15.31
C LEU A 71 18.33 -18.62 14.73
N ALA A 72 17.16 -19.26 14.57
CA ALA A 72 15.97 -18.56 14.09
C ALA A 72 15.54 -17.43 15.02
N SER A 73 15.65 -17.60 16.34
CA SER A 73 15.33 -16.55 17.31
C SER A 73 16.31 -15.37 17.22
N TYR A 74 17.60 -15.65 17.01
CA TYR A 74 18.60 -14.62 16.77
C TYR A 74 18.33 -13.83 15.47
N LEU A 75 18.03 -14.52 14.36
CA LEU A 75 17.69 -13.88 13.09
C LEU A 75 16.40 -13.06 13.19
N LYS A 76 15.38 -13.53 13.92
CA LYS A 76 14.17 -12.73 14.22
C LYS A 76 14.52 -11.45 14.97
N ALA A 77 15.44 -11.52 15.93
CA ALA A 77 15.90 -10.33 16.64
C ALA A 77 16.68 -9.36 15.72
N MET A 78 17.46 -9.87 14.76
CA MET A 78 18.11 -9.06 13.74
C MET A 78 17.10 -8.38 12.82
N ASN A 79 16.12 -9.11 12.28
CA ASN A 79 15.03 -8.54 11.47
C ASN A 79 14.31 -7.45 12.25
N LYS A 80 14.02 -7.68 13.54
CA LYS A 80 13.37 -6.66 14.37
C LYS A 80 14.19 -5.36 14.50
N ARG A 81 15.52 -5.44 14.53
CA ARG A 81 16.38 -4.24 14.53
C ARG A 81 16.32 -3.52 13.19
N ILE A 82 16.29 -4.26 12.08
CA ILE A 82 16.12 -3.71 10.74
C ILE A 82 14.76 -3.02 10.62
N ASP A 83 13.68 -3.61 11.15
CA ASP A 83 12.35 -2.99 11.19
C ASP A 83 12.37 -1.66 11.96
N LEU A 84 13.13 -1.57 13.06
CA LEU A 84 13.25 -0.31 13.80
C LEU A 84 13.97 0.77 12.98
N LEU A 85 14.97 0.39 12.19
CA LEU A 85 15.64 1.32 11.27
C LEU A 85 14.73 1.72 10.11
N SER A 86 13.94 0.79 9.56
CA SER A 86 12.98 1.09 8.50
C SER A 86 11.95 2.10 8.97
N GLN A 87 11.51 2.04 10.23
CA GLN A 87 10.62 3.03 10.84
C GLN A 87 11.26 4.43 10.88
N VAL A 88 12.55 4.55 11.23
CA VAL A 88 13.26 5.85 11.22
C VAL A 88 13.34 6.41 9.80
N VAL A 89 13.66 5.57 8.82
CA VAL A 89 13.69 5.94 7.40
C VAL A 89 12.30 6.39 6.94
N ALA A 90 11.26 5.62 7.27
CA ALA A 90 9.89 5.93 6.91
C ALA A 90 9.40 7.25 7.51
N GLN A 91 9.77 7.59 8.75
CA GLN A 91 9.42 8.90 9.32
C GLN A 91 10.10 10.05 8.57
N THR A 92 11.34 9.87 8.13
CA THR A 92 12.05 10.87 7.32
C THR A 92 11.40 11.04 5.95
N VAL A 93 10.99 9.94 5.34
CA VAL A 93 10.28 9.91 4.06
C VAL A 93 8.88 10.52 4.21
N PHE A 94 8.16 10.18 5.28
CA PHE A 94 6.82 10.67 5.60
C PHE A 94 6.79 12.19 5.69
N GLY A 95 7.80 12.80 6.32
CA GLY A 95 7.90 14.27 6.41
C GLY A 95 8.07 14.99 5.05
N LYS A 96 8.27 14.27 3.95
CA LYS A 96 8.29 14.82 2.58
C LYS A 96 6.94 14.70 1.86
N PHE A 97 6.01 13.92 2.39
CA PHE A 97 4.65 13.88 1.89
C PHE A 97 3.86 15.10 2.40
N GLY A 98 2.75 15.38 1.73
CA GLY A 98 1.71 16.24 2.30
C GLY A 98 0.96 15.54 3.43
N GLU A 99 -0.07 16.22 3.94
CA GLU A 99 -0.97 15.66 4.95
C GLU A 99 -1.58 14.32 4.48
N PRO A 100 -1.70 13.32 5.36
CA PRO A 100 -2.37 12.08 5.03
C PRO A 100 -3.80 12.34 4.52
N GLN A 101 -4.15 11.70 3.40
CA GLN A 101 -5.46 11.84 2.79
C GLN A 101 -6.27 10.57 2.97
N ARG A 102 -7.59 10.73 3.04
CA ARG A 102 -8.53 9.60 3.12
C ARG A 102 -8.62 8.92 1.77
N VAL A 103 -8.56 7.59 1.80
CA VAL A 103 -8.62 6.73 0.62
C VAL A 103 -9.49 5.52 0.88
N ILE A 104 -10.02 4.93 -0.18
CA ILE A 104 -10.55 3.56 -0.18
C ILE A 104 -9.54 2.68 -0.89
N LEU A 105 -9.00 1.69 -0.17
CA LEU A 105 -7.94 0.82 -0.65
C LEU A 105 -8.40 -0.64 -0.70
N SER A 106 -8.06 -1.30 -1.80
CA SER A 106 -8.24 -2.75 -2.02
C SER A 106 -6.98 -3.35 -2.61
N GLU A 107 -6.94 -4.68 -2.75
CA GLU A 107 -5.83 -5.35 -3.45
C GLU A 107 -5.77 -5.03 -4.95
N GLY A 108 -6.92 -4.64 -5.53
CA GLY A 108 -7.04 -4.35 -6.95
C GLY A 108 -6.88 -2.87 -7.31
N GLY A 109 -6.92 -1.94 -6.36
CA GLY A 109 -6.90 -0.53 -6.67
C GLY A 109 -7.12 0.39 -5.48
N ILE A 110 -7.02 1.69 -5.75
CA ILE A 110 -7.21 2.76 -4.77
C ILE A 110 -8.12 3.85 -5.34
N GLU A 111 -8.97 4.38 -4.47
CA GLU A 111 -9.80 5.55 -4.72
C GLU A 111 -9.38 6.67 -3.77
N PHE A 112 -9.22 7.87 -4.31
CA PHE A 112 -8.72 9.04 -3.59
C PHE A 112 -9.29 10.34 -4.17
N ASN A 113 -9.10 11.44 -3.44
CA ASN A 113 -9.48 12.77 -3.89
C ASN A 113 -8.27 13.53 -4.44
N HIS A 114 -8.44 14.25 -5.54
CA HIS A 114 -7.36 15.03 -6.15
C HIS A 114 -7.84 16.37 -6.72
N HIS A 115 -6.95 17.36 -6.79
CA HIS A 115 -7.26 18.71 -7.30
C HIS A 115 -7.18 18.79 -8.84
N LEU A 116 -6.50 17.84 -9.46
CA LEU A 116 -6.45 17.67 -10.92
C LEU A 116 -7.34 16.52 -11.35
N SER A 117 -8.01 16.69 -12.48
CA SER A 117 -8.71 15.59 -13.16
C SER A 117 -7.73 14.74 -13.95
N TYR A 118 -8.01 13.44 -14.01
CA TYR A 118 -7.29 12.50 -14.87
C TYR A 118 -8.28 11.77 -15.76
N ALA A 119 -7.98 11.69 -17.06
CA ALA A 119 -8.87 11.07 -18.02
C ALA A 119 -8.99 9.56 -17.78
N LYS A 120 -10.19 9.00 -17.93
CA LYS A 120 -10.38 7.54 -17.87
C LYS A 120 -9.42 6.84 -18.84
N GLY A 121 -8.71 5.85 -18.33
CA GLY A 121 -7.70 5.09 -19.08
C GLY A 121 -6.29 5.70 -19.04
N SER A 122 -6.07 6.88 -18.45
CA SER A 122 -4.72 7.37 -18.20
C SER A 122 -4.03 6.55 -17.11
N HIS A 123 -2.70 6.53 -17.15
CA HIS A 123 -1.87 5.79 -16.22
C HIS A 123 -1.20 6.72 -15.23
N LEU A 124 -1.15 6.31 -13.97
CA LEU A 124 -0.63 7.05 -12.83
C LEU A 124 0.41 6.20 -12.10
N ALA A 125 1.42 6.87 -11.56
CA ALA A 125 2.26 6.37 -10.49
C ALA A 125 1.58 6.75 -9.18
N VAL A 126 1.35 5.73 -8.35
CA VAL A 126 0.72 5.83 -7.05
C VAL A 126 1.76 5.51 -6.00
N LYS A 127 2.26 6.54 -5.34
CA LYS A 127 3.26 6.43 -4.29
C LYS A 127 2.58 6.44 -2.93
N LEU A 128 2.68 5.33 -2.22
CA LEU A 128 1.98 5.04 -0.97
C LEU A 128 3.00 4.90 0.16
N LEU A 129 2.72 5.51 1.30
CA LEU A 129 3.38 5.17 2.56
C LEU A 129 2.34 4.80 3.61
N LEU A 130 2.33 3.52 3.97
CA LEU A 130 1.29 2.87 4.75
C LEU A 130 1.74 2.65 6.20
N MET A 131 1.18 3.44 7.10
CA MET A 131 1.50 3.43 8.54
C MET A 131 0.48 2.59 9.34
N PRO A 132 0.89 2.04 10.51
CA PRO A 132 2.20 2.14 11.18
C PRO A 132 3.29 1.18 10.68
N GLN A 133 3.02 0.33 9.68
CA GLN A 133 3.96 -0.69 9.21
C GLN A 133 5.15 -0.12 8.42
N ALA A 134 5.17 1.19 8.14
CA ALA A 134 6.20 1.87 7.35
C ALA A 134 6.30 1.35 5.90
N LEU A 135 5.26 0.69 5.39
CA LEU A 135 5.27 0.04 4.08
C LEU A 135 5.20 1.10 2.96
N GLY A 136 6.33 1.32 2.29
CA GLY A 136 6.44 2.13 1.08
C GLY A 136 6.17 1.29 -0.17
N LEU A 137 5.28 1.76 -1.05
CA LEU A 137 5.00 1.15 -2.35
C LEU A 137 4.87 2.23 -3.43
N LEU A 138 5.53 2.01 -4.58
CA LEU A 138 5.31 2.79 -5.80
C LEU A 138 4.70 1.88 -6.86
N LEU A 139 3.43 2.11 -7.17
CA LEU A 139 2.61 1.22 -7.98
C LEU A 139 2.14 1.93 -9.26
N ARG A 140 1.97 1.17 -10.33
CA ARG A 140 1.26 1.63 -11.53
C ARG A 140 -0.23 1.45 -11.31
N ALA A 141 -1.01 2.42 -11.75
CA ALA A 141 -2.46 2.30 -11.75
C ALA A 141 -3.08 2.98 -12.98
N LYS A 142 -4.20 2.42 -13.44
CA LYS A 142 -5.02 2.98 -14.50
C LYS A 142 -6.25 3.65 -13.92
N VAL A 143 -6.58 4.83 -14.41
CA VAL A 143 -7.79 5.56 -14.02
C VAL A 143 -9.02 4.87 -14.59
N ILE A 144 -9.97 4.55 -13.73
CA ILE A 144 -11.18 3.79 -14.11
C ILE A 144 -12.41 4.69 -14.16
N HIS A 145 -12.44 5.71 -13.32
CA HIS A 145 -13.40 6.81 -13.31
C HIS A 145 -12.72 8.06 -12.71
N CYS A 146 -13.26 9.22 -13.04
CA CYS A 146 -12.86 10.51 -12.45
C CYS A 146 -14.11 11.37 -12.43
N GLU A 147 -14.64 11.63 -11.23
CA GLU A 147 -15.91 12.32 -11.03
C GLU A 147 -15.67 13.65 -10.32
N PRO A 148 -16.23 14.76 -10.81
CA PRO A 148 -16.09 16.04 -10.15
C PRO A 148 -16.83 16.01 -8.80
N GLN A 149 -16.16 16.51 -7.77
CA GLN A 149 -16.68 16.68 -6.43
C GLN A 149 -16.91 18.17 -6.12
N SER A 150 -17.42 18.45 -4.92
CA SER A 150 -17.56 19.84 -4.45
C SER A 150 -16.20 20.54 -4.35
N PHE A 151 -16.18 21.86 -4.49
CA PHE A 151 -14.97 22.69 -4.33
C PHE A 151 -13.84 22.45 -5.35
N GLY A 152 -14.16 21.88 -6.52
CA GLY A 152 -13.19 21.75 -7.61
C GLY A 152 -12.18 20.61 -7.42
N THR A 153 -12.49 19.66 -6.55
CA THR A 153 -11.75 18.39 -6.46
C THR A 153 -12.42 17.32 -7.32
N PHE A 154 -11.73 16.20 -7.49
CA PHE A 154 -12.20 15.03 -8.22
C PHE A 154 -12.02 13.80 -7.35
N GLU A 155 -13.03 12.94 -7.33
CA GLU A 155 -12.92 11.58 -6.83
C GLU A 155 -12.42 10.69 -7.95
N ILE A 156 -11.35 9.95 -7.70
CA ILE A 156 -10.62 9.21 -8.73
C ILE A 156 -10.42 7.79 -8.26
N GLY A 157 -11.16 6.87 -8.87
CA GLY A 157 -10.90 5.45 -8.76
C GLY A 157 -9.83 5.01 -9.74
N THR A 158 -8.92 4.17 -9.26
CA THR A 158 -7.87 3.56 -10.06
C THR A 158 -7.82 2.05 -9.83
N GLU A 159 -7.26 1.33 -10.80
CA GLU A 159 -6.96 -0.10 -10.71
C GLU A 159 -5.45 -0.30 -10.86
N PHE A 160 -4.84 -1.07 -9.96
CA PHE A 160 -3.40 -1.33 -10.00
C PHE A 160 -3.04 -2.22 -11.20
N GLU A 161 -1.91 -1.93 -11.83
CA GLU A 161 -1.42 -2.63 -13.00
C GLU A 161 -0.06 -3.26 -12.72
N ALA A 162 0.17 -4.45 -13.29
CA ALA A 162 1.46 -5.13 -13.27
C ALA A 162 2.10 -5.29 -11.87
N LEU A 163 1.28 -5.47 -10.82
CA LEU A 163 1.77 -5.77 -9.47
C LEU A 163 2.59 -7.07 -9.49
N THR A 164 3.75 -7.06 -8.84
CA THR A 164 4.47 -8.31 -8.53
C THR A 164 3.71 -9.11 -7.47
N ASP A 165 3.95 -10.42 -7.40
CA ASP A 165 3.35 -11.27 -6.36
C ASP A 165 3.69 -10.78 -4.95
N ALA A 166 4.92 -10.30 -4.75
CA ALA A 166 5.36 -9.72 -3.49
C ALA A 166 4.59 -8.44 -3.15
N GLN A 167 4.42 -7.51 -4.10
CA GLN A 167 3.65 -6.28 -3.90
C GLN A 167 2.17 -6.59 -3.58
N ARG A 168 1.55 -7.51 -4.34
CA ARG A 168 0.17 -7.95 -4.11
C ARG A 168 0.01 -8.52 -2.70
N GLN A 169 0.91 -9.41 -2.28
CA GLN A 169 0.83 -10.03 -0.95
C GLN A 169 1.13 -9.05 0.19
N LEU A 170 2.04 -8.09 0.00
CA LEU A 170 2.28 -7.00 0.96
C LEU A 170 1.03 -6.14 1.15
N LEU A 171 0.38 -5.76 0.04
CA LEU A 171 -0.85 -4.97 0.06
C LEU A 171 -2.00 -5.74 0.73
N ALA A 172 -2.22 -7.00 0.35
CA ALA A 172 -3.21 -7.87 0.97
C ALA A 172 -2.99 -8.01 2.48
N ARG A 173 -1.72 -8.23 2.89
CA ARG A 173 -1.34 -8.31 4.31
C ARG A 173 -1.68 -7.03 5.06
N TYR A 174 -1.41 -5.87 4.47
CA TYR A 174 -1.74 -4.59 5.07
C TYR A 174 -3.26 -4.42 5.26
N ILE A 175 -4.03 -4.70 4.21
CA ILE A 175 -5.50 -4.59 4.21
C ILE A 175 -6.12 -5.48 5.29
N LEU A 176 -5.69 -6.74 5.37
CA LEU A 176 -6.16 -7.68 6.40
C LEU A 176 -5.81 -7.24 7.82
N GLN A 177 -4.61 -6.67 8.03
CA GLN A 177 -4.20 -6.15 9.33
C GLN A 177 -5.05 -4.95 9.75
N LYS A 178 -5.29 -4.00 8.83
CA LYS A 178 -6.13 -2.82 9.08
C LYS A 178 -7.58 -3.22 9.36
N GLN A 179 -8.13 -4.15 8.60
CA GLN A 179 -9.46 -4.70 8.87
C GLN A 179 -9.53 -5.32 10.27
N ALA A 180 -8.56 -6.15 10.66
CA ALA A 180 -8.53 -6.76 11.99
C ALA A 180 -8.40 -5.72 13.10
N GLN A 181 -7.71 -4.61 12.86
CA GLN A 181 -7.62 -3.49 13.79
C GLN A 181 -8.96 -2.75 13.94
N GLN A 182 -9.59 -2.37 12.83
CA GLN A 182 -10.89 -1.68 12.82
C GLN A 182 -11.98 -2.50 13.53
N ARG A 183 -12.02 -3.81 13.29
CA ARG A 183 -12.96 -4.71 13.98
C ARG A 183 -12.74 -4.78 15.49
N ARG A 184 -11.50 -4.70 15.96
CA ARG A 184 -11.19 -4.67 17.40
C ARG A 184 -11.65 -3.36 18.03
N GLN A 185 -11.33 -2.23 17.40
CA GLN A 185 -11.73 -0.90 17.88
C GLN A 185 -13.26 -0.73 17.90
N ALA A 186 -13.97 -1.23 16.89
CA ALA A 186 -15.43 -1.17 16.85
C ALA A 186 -16.07 -1.96 18.02
N ARG A 187 -15.50 -3.11 18.38
CA ARG A 187 -15.96 -3.92 19.53
C ARG A 187 -15.72 -3.21 20.85
N GLU A 188 -14.52 -2.64 21.04
CA GLU A 188 -14.16 -1.87 22.25
C GLU A 188 -15.03 -0.63 22.44
N GLN A 189 -15.43 0.05 21.36
CA GLN A 189 -16.33 1.21 21.43
C GLN A 189 -17.79 0.81 21.68
N SER A 190 -18.19 -0.40 21.27
CA SER A 190 -19.55 -0.91 21.47
C SER A 190 -19.80 -1.51 22.86
N ASP A 191 -18.77 -1.68 23.69
CA ASP A 191 -18.86 -2.34 25.00
C ASP A 191 -18.43 -1.40 26.15
N PRO A 192 -19.29 -0.45 26.57
CA PRO A 192 -18.95 0.54 27.61
C PRO A 192 -19.00 0.01 29.06
N ALA A 193 -19.18 -1.30 29.29
CA ALA A 193 -19.36 -1.89 30.62
C ALA A 193 -18.07 -2.49 31.24
N ALA A 194 -16.95 -1.77 31.17
CA ALA A 194 -15.71 -2.13 31.89
C ALA A 194 -14.86 -0.90 32.27
N GLY A 195 -15.52 0.18 32.68
CA GLY A 195 -14.91 1.36 33.30
C GLY A 195 -15.40 1.56 34.73
#